data_AF-A0A920VUU5-F1
#
_entry.id   AF-A0A920VUU5-F1
#
_cell.length_a   1.000
_cell.length_b   1.000
_cell.length_c   1.000
_cell.angle_alpha   90.00
_cell.angle_beta   90.00
_cell.angle_gamma   90.00
#
_symmetry.space_group_name_H-M   'P 1'
#
loop_
_entity.id
_entity.type
_entity.pdbx_description
1 polymer ?
#
loop_
_entity_poly.entity_id
_entity_poly.type
_entity_poly.pdbx_seq_one_letter_code
_entity_poly.pdbx_strand_id
1 'polypeptide(L)' 'MERKTGARGLRSIIERILMETMYKVPSETNLQKVVLDASVIQGDNEPLMVYENPEEKQSG' A
#
# COMPACT_ATOMS: atom_id res chain seq x y z
N MET A 1 2.71 -17.60 -16.60
CA MET A 1 3.85 -18.05 -15.78
C MET A 1 3.35 -18.30 -14.36
N GLU A 2 2.64 -19.40 -14.14
CA GLU A 2 2.10 -19.74 -12.81
C GLU A 2 3.24 -20.31 -11.95
N ARG A 3 3.72 -19.51 -10.99
CA ARG A 3 4.74 -19.95 -10.04
C ARG A 3 4.10 -20.95 -9.07
N LYS A 4 4.44 -22.24 -9.19
CA LYS A 4 3.97 -23.36 -8.34
C LYS A 4 4.52 -23.31 -6.90
N THR A 5 4.46 -22.15 -6.25
CA THR A 5 5.09 -21.90 -4.94
C THR A 5 4.09 -21.81 -3.79
N GLY A 6 2.79 -21.99 -4.07
CA GLY A 6 1.72 -21.93 -3.07
C GLY A 6 1.73 -20.61 -2.30
N ALA A 7 1.39 -20.63 -1.00
CA ALA A 7 1.36 -19.44 -0.15
C ALA A 7 2.71 -18.70 -0.05
N ARG A 8 3.84 -19.39 -0.25
CA ARG A 8 5.18 -18.76 -0.26
C ARG A 8 5.37 -17.85 -1.46
N GLY A 9 4.76 -18.20 -2.61
CA GLY A 9 4.74 -17.35 -3.80
C GLY A 9 4.04 -16.02 -3.54
N LEU A 10 2.88 -16.09 -2.87
CA LEU A 10 2.07 -14.92 -2.58
C LEU A 10 2.84 -13.90 -1.75
N ARG A 11 3.55 -14.34 -0.70
CA ARG A 11 4.38 -13.44 0.11
C ARG A 11 5.42 -12.70 -0.75
N SER A 12 6.14 -13.41 -1.61
CA SER A 12 7.17 -12.79 -2.48
C SER A 12 6.60 -11.79 -3.50
N ILE A 13 5.37 -12.03 -3.97
CA ILE A 13 4.66 -11.15 -4.89
C ILE A 13 4.26 -9.87 -4.16
N ILE A 14 3.66 -10.00 -2.97
CA ILE A 14 3.25 -8.86 -2.14
C ILE A 14 4.46 -8.03 -1.70
N GLU A 15 5.55 -8.65 -1.24
CA GLU A 15 6.77 -7.93 -0.84
C GLU A 15 7.34 -7.08 -1.99
N ARG A 16 7.33 -7.62 -3.21
CA ARG A 16 7.81 -6.87 -4.39
C ARG A 16 6.91 -5.67 -4.71
N ILE A 17 5.60 -5.83 -4.63
CA ILE A 17 4.63 -4.76 -4.94
C ILE A 17 4.69 -3.66 -3.88
N LEU A 18 4.80 -4.03 -2.61
CA LEU A 18 4.79 -3.08 -1.50
C LEU A 18 6.13 -2.36 -1.28
N MET A 19 7.19 -2.78 -1.97
CA MET A 19 8.56 -2.35 -1.67
C MET A 19 8.73 -0.82 -1.75
N GLU A 20 8.15 -0.19 -2.78
CA GLU A 20 8.19 1.28 -2.93
C GLU A 20 7.35 1.98 -1.86
N THR A 21 6.14 1.48 -1.59
CA THR A 21 5.27 1.99 -0.54
C THR A 21 5.94 1.93 0.83
N MET A 22 6.55 0.80 1.18
CA MET A 22 7.26 0.62 2.44
C MET A 22 8.47 1.55 2.59
N TYR A 23 9.09 1.96 1.49
CA TYR A 23 10.16 2.95 1.52
C TYR A 23 9.65 4.37 1.75
N LYS A 24 8.53 4.75 1.12
CA LYS A 24 7.94 6.09 1.25
C LYS A 24 7.27 6.30 2.61
N VAL A 25 6.45 5.35 3.06
CA VAL A 25 5.61 5.43 4.27
C VAL A 25 6.36 5.97 5.50
N PRO A 26 7.58 5.51 5.85
CA PRO A 26 8.31 6.04 7.01
C PRO A 26 8.64 7.54 6.96
N SER A 27 8.67 8.12 5.77
CA SER A 27 8.97 9.55 5.55
C SER A 27 7.70 10.41 5.45
N GLU A 28 6.52 9.79 5.32
CA GLU A 28 5.25 10.48 5.18
C GLU A 28 4.73 10.95 6.54
N THR A 29 4.63 12.27 6.72
CA THR A 29 4.11 12.85 7.97
C THR A 29 2.58 12.78 7.96
N ASN A 30 1.98 12.37 9.09
CA ASN A 30 0.52 12.25 9.28
C ASN A 30 -0.17 11.23 8.36
N LEU A 31 0.55 10.31 7.74
CA LEU A 31 -0.06 9.25 6.95
C LEU A 31 -0.79 8.25 7.87
N GLN A 32 -2.07 7.98 7.61
CA GLN A 32 -2.88 7.05 8.39
C GLN A 32 -3.15 5.73 7.68
N LYS A 33 -3.35 5.76 6.37
CA LYS A 33 -3.75 4.58 5.60
C LYS A 33 -3.19 4.64 4.18
N VAL A 34 -2.77 3.49 3.68
CA VAL A 34 -2.46 3.30 2.26
C VAL A 34 -3.45 2.30 1.68
N VAL A 35 -4.05 2.61 0.55
CA VAL A 35 -5.00 1.74 -0.16
C VAL A 35 -4.38 1.29 -1.48
N LEU A 36 -4.31 -0.03 -1.68
CA LEU A 36 -3.87 -0.65 -2.92
C LEU A 36 -5.04 -1.45 -3.50
N ASP A 37 -5.38 -1.16 -4.75
CA ASP A 37 -6.40 -1.91 -5.51
C ASP A 37 -5.76 -2.68 -6.67
N ALA A 38 -6.59 -3.37 -7.46
CA ALA A 38 -6.11 -4.17 -8.59
C ALA A 38 -5.33 -3.36 -9.64
N SER A 39 -5.64 -2.08 -9.83
CA SER A 39 -4.94 -1.22 -10.79
C SER A 39 -3.51 -0.92 -10.31
N VAL A 40 -3.32 -0.75 -8.99
CA VAL A 40 -2.00 -0.63 -8.38
C VAL A 40 -1.20 -1.92 -8.52
N ILE A 41 -1.85 -3.08 -8.36
CA ILE A 41 -1.20 -4.40 -8.55
C ILE A 41 -0.77 -4.60 -10.01
N GLN A 42 -1.53 -4.08 -10.97
CA GLN A 42 -1.23 -4.16 -12.41
C GLN A 42 -0.19 -3.12 -12.85
N GLY A 43 0.09 -2.11 -12.03
CA GLY A 43 1.02 -1.02 -12.32
C GLY A 43 0.39 0.13 -13.11
N ASP A 44 -0.93 0.19 -13.18
CA ASP A 44 -1.66 1.21 -13.94
C ASP A 44 -1.82 2.52 -13.15
N ASN A 45 -1.82 2.43 -11.82
CA ASN A 45 -1.98 3.56 -10.91
C ASN A 45 -1.04 3.48 -9.70
N GLU A 46 -0.83 4.60 -9.03
CA GLU A 46 -0.13 4.67 -7.75
C GLU A 46 -1.05 4.37 -6.55
N PRO A 47 -0.50 3.87 -5.41
CA PRO A 47 -1.28 3.69 -4.18
C PRO A 47 -1.91 5.00 -3.68
N LEU A 48 -3.16 4.92 -3.20
CA LEU A 48 -3.81 6.06 -2.55
C LEU A 48 -3.31 6.20 -1.12
N MET A 49 -2.74 7.36 -0.80
CA MET A 49 -2.29 7.73 0.54
C MET A 49 -3.33 8.62 1.23
N VAL A 50 -3.83 8.16 2.39
CA VAL A 50 -4.81 8.87 3.21
C VAL A 50 -4.10 9.42 4.43
N TYR A 51 -4.11 10.74 4.54
CA TYR A 51 -3.49 11.48 5.64
C TYR A 51 -4.54 11.87 6.68
N GLU A 52 -4.08 12.05 7.92
CA GLU A 52 -4.90 12.60 8.97
C GLU A 52 -5.46 13.96 8.55
N ASN A 53 -6.78 14.09 8.57
CA ASN A 53 -7.41 15.38 8.36
C ASN A 53 -7.59 16.05 9.73
N PRO A 54 -6.90 17.17 10.02
CA PRO A 54 -6.94 17.80 11.33
C PRO A 54 -8.36 18.26 11.75
N GLU A 55 -9.30 18.37 10.81
CA GLU A 55 -10.68 18.80 11.06
C GLU A 55 -11.61 17.67 11.57
N GLU A 56 -11.28 16.39 11.38
CA GLU A 56 -12.14 15.27 11.80
C GLU A 56 -12.06 14.96 13.31
N LYS A 57 -11.08 15.53 14.03
CA LYS A 57 -10.92 15.33 15.48
C LYS A 57 -11.87 16.16 16.36
N GLN A 58 -12.77 16.96 15.80
CA GLN A 58 -13.70 17.82 16.56
C GLN A 58 -15.15 17.33 16.67
N SER A 59 -15.48 16.11 16.23
CA SER A 59 -16.79 15.50 16.49
C SER A 59 -16.65 14.30 17.41
N GLY A 60 -16.57 14.56 18.71
CA GLY A 60 -16.62 13.59 19.79
C GLY A 60 -17.13 14.24 21.07
#